data_AF-A0A960RVL5-F1
#
_entry.id   AF-A0A960RVL5-F1
#
_cell.length_a   1.000
_cell.length_b   1.000
_cell.length_c   1.000
_cell.angle_alpha   90.00
_cell.angle_beta   90.00
_cell.angle_gamma   90.00
#
_symmetry.space_group_name_H-M   'P 1'
#
loop_
_entity.id
_entity.type
_entity.pdbx_description
1 polymer ?
#
loop_
_entity_poly.entity_id
_entity_poly.type
_entity_poly.pdbx_seq_one_letter_code
_entity_poly.pdbx_strand_id
1 'polypeptide(L)'
;MSIAKKSLCYLTLFLLSLSMLSAKVDYRVEDQPIALEEAVIVSSEGILKQKENGFVYLDVSNDLINSVVPLLDYPGLLRPRPTASRSMGAHISVFHENEEISPEELGSSFSFFVEEIRSFTLHTRDGLKKLWIIAVNSPELESLREKYDCPPKLKGYDFHITLGKQMPAAPEGWQGIDILSPLNFSDEATIGLSTEGDFVVVEDQEILTTAAKVDAVGQLYLKENGFVYLNVSNDFIDDVSPKLPIQGEFDAVSTKSKKMGAHISVIHEDEMIEREIWELAEAGEWFTFEVKELRYIDIKTAKGPKRLWLLAADSPALERLRISYGLKPKLKRHDFHITLGNEQLDLPIPFDTDDYIDIDEVFEVAPAA
;
A
#
# COMPACT_ATOMS: atom_id res chain seq x y z
N MET A 1 -17.58 -0.83 -84.67
CA MET A 1 -17.88 0.29 -83.74
C MET A 1 -18.31 -0.33 -82.41
N SER A 2 -17.87 0.02 -81.20
CA SER A 2 -16.86 0.97 -80.73
C SER A 2 -16.84 0.89 -79.18
N ILE A 3 -15.71 0.47 -78.60
CA ILE A 3 -14.98 1.16 -77.52
C ILE A 3 -15.56 1.24 -76.09
N ALA A 4 -14.83 0.58 -75.18
CA ALA A 4 -14.38 0.96 -73.83
C ALA A 4 -15.35 1.09 -72.63
N LYS A 5 -14.93 0.45 -71.53
CA LYS A 5 -14.62 0.96 -70.16
C LYS A 5 -14.84 -0.18 -69.16
N LYS A 6 -14.06 -0.46 -68.12
CA LYS A 6 -12.81 0.04 -67.52
C LYS A 6 -12.40 -1.03 -66.48
N SER A 7 -11.10 -1.31 -66.38
CA SER A 7 -10.46 -1.95 -65.22
C SER A 7 -10.57 -1.07 -63.96
N LEU A 8 -10.49 -1.65 -62.75
CA LEU A 8 -9.60 -1.26 -61.62
C LEU A 8 -10.16 -1.63 -60.21
N CYS A 9 -9.31 -2.30 -59.40
CA CYS A 9 -9.26 -2.42 -57.91
C CYS A 9 -10.47 -3.04 -57.17
N TYR A 10 -10.33 -3.95 -56.17
CA TYR A 10 -9.36 -4.00 -55.09
C TYR A 10 -9.05 -5.45 -54.66
N LEU A 11 -7.75 -5.73 -54.56
CA LEU A 11 -7.16 -6.78 -53.73
C LEU A 11 -7.32 -6.32 -52.27
N THR A 12 -8.40 -6.72 -51.58
CA THR A 12 -8.49 -6.56 -50.13
C THR A 12 -7.63 -7.63 -49.48
N LEU A 13 -6.35 -7.28 -49.34
CA LEU A 13 -5.41 -7.92 -48.44
C LEU A 13 -6.04 -7.94 -47.04
N PHE A 14 -6.32 -9.14 -46.55
CA PHE A 14 -6.81 -9.42 -45.22
C PHE A 14 -5.66 -9.16 -44.23
N LEU A 15 -5.32 -7.88 -44.01
CA LEU A 15 -4.55 -7.43 -42.86
C LEU A 15 -5.48 -7.51 -41.66
N LEU A 16 -5.68 -8.73 -41.16
CA LEU A 16 -5.95 -8.96 -39.74
C LEU A 16 -4.71 -8.43 -39.01
N SER A 17 -4.71 -7.13 -38.72
CA SER A 17 -3.95 -6.61 -37.60
C SER A 17 -4.53 -7.32 -36.38
N LEU A 18 -3.91 -8.45 -36.00
CA LEU A 18 -3.88 -8.84 -34.60
C LEU A 18 -3.27 -7.65 -33.88
N SER A 19 -4.13 -6.74 -33.42
CA SER A 19 -3.84 -5.94 -32.26
C SER A 19 -3.63 -6.95 -31.15
N MET A 20 -2.38 -7.41 -31.02
CA MET A 20 -1.85 -7.96 -29.77
C MET A 20 -2.38 -7.01 -28.70
N LEU A 21 -3.28 -7.50 -27.86
CA LEU A 21 -3.57 -6.84 -26.59
C LEU A 21 -2.25 -6.88 -25.83
N SER A 22 -1.38 -5.90 -26.07
CA SER A 22 -0.25 -5.65 -25.21
C SER A 22 -0.88 -5.27 -23.88
N ALA A 23 -0.86 -6.21 -22.93
CA ALA A 23 -1.14 -5.90 -21.55
C ALA A 23 -0.37 -4.61 -21.21
N LYS A 24 -1.06 -3.66 -20.59
CA LYS A 24 -0.46 -2.39 -20.20
C LYS A 24 0.80 -2.70 -19.40
N VAL A 25 1.92 -2.16 -19.84
CA VAL A 25 3.21 -2.34 -19.17
C VAL A 25 3.13 -1.57 -17.86
N ASP A 26 2.73 -2.27 -16.79
CA ASP A 26 2.60 -1.70 -15.44
C ASP A 26 3.93 -1.81 -14.66
N TYR A 27 5.06 -1.91 -15.35
CA TYR A 27 6.40 -1.95 -14.77
C TYR A 27 7.29 -0.80 -15.27
N ARG A 28 8.31 -0.49 -14.47
CA ARG A 28 9.42 0.41 -14.79
C ARG A 28 10.71 -0.39 -14.87
N VAL A 29 11.46 -0.23 -15.96
CA VAL A 29 12.84 -0.73 -16.05
C VAL A 29 13.72 0.18 -15.20
N GLU A 30 14.50 -0.42 -14.30
CA GLU A 30 15.39 0.32 -13.40
C GLU A 30 16.83 0.28 -13.93
N ASP A 31 17.48 1.43 -14.01
CA ASP A 31 18.88 1.54 -14.42
C ASP A 31 19.80 1.08 -13.28
N GLN A 32 20.16 -0.22 -13.29
CA GLN A 32 20.88 -0.89 -12.21
C GLN A 32 22.06 -1.70 -12.76
N PRO A 33 23.03 -1.06 -13.43
CA PRO A 33 24.02 -1.76 -14.25
C PRO A 33 24.89 -2.73 -13.43
N ILE A 34 25.30 -2.34 -12.23
CA ILE A 34 26.13 -3.17 -11.35
C ILE A 34 25.35 -4.40 -10.85
N ALA A 35 24.11 -4.20 -10.38
CA ALA A 35 23.27 -5.28 -9.90
C ALA A 35 22.84 -6.23 -11.04
N LEU A 36 22.62 -5.69 -12.25
CA LEU A 36 22.29 -6.47 -13.43
C LEU A 36 23.48 -7.33 -13.89
N GLU A 37 24.70 -6.77 -13.91
CA GLU A 37 25.92 -7.53 -14.22
C GLU A 37 26.11 -8.70 -13.25
N GLU A 38 25.91 -8.46 -11.95
CA GLU A 38 25.96 -9.51 -10.93
C GLU A 38 24.89 -10.58 -11.17
N ALA A 39 23.65 -10.18 -11.48
CA ALA A 39 22.56 -11.13 -11.75
C ALA A 39 22.85 -12.05 -12.95
N VAL A 40 23.54 -11.54 -13.98
CA VAL A 40 23.94 -12.31 -15.17
C VAL A 40 25.05 -13.32 -14.87
N ILE A 41 25.92 -13.04 -13.89
CA ILE A 41 27.02 -13.94 -13.48
C ILE A 41 26.47 -15.14 -12.67
N VAL A 42 25.42 -14.92 -11.88
CA VAL A 42 24.82 -16.00 -11.08
C VAL A 42 24.16 -17.05 -12.00
N SER A 43 24.15 -18.31 -11.55
CA SER A 43 23.60 -19.46 -12.27
C SER A 43 22.23 -19.15 -12.90
N SER A 44 22.15 -19.33 -14.22
CA SER A 44 20.96 -19.10 -15.03
C SER A 44 20.17 -20.39 -15.30
N GLU A 45 20.19 -21.30 -14.33
CA GLU A 45 19.50 -22.59 -14.34
C GLU A 45 18.78 -22.82 -13.00
N GLY A 46 17.71 -23.62 -13.03
CA GLY A 46 17.00 -24.05 -11.83
C GLY A 46 16.32 -25.40 -12.00
N ILE A 47 15.78 -25.94 -10.91
CA ILE A 47 15.12 -27.25 -10.88
C ILE A 47 13.61 -27.07 -10.76
N LEU A 48 12.83 -27.70 -11.64
CA LEU A 48 11.38 -27.61 -11.62
C LEU A 48 10.82 -28.37 -10.40
N LYS A 49 10.06 -27.68 -9.56
CA LYS A 49 9.45 -28.23 -8.33
C LYS A 49 7.97 -27.90 -8.27
N GLN A 50 7.25 -28.69 -7.49
CA GLN A 50 5.83 -28.49 -7.20
C GLN A 50 5.56 -28.59 -5.70
N LYS A 51 4.68 -27.71 -5.22
CA LYS A 51 4.15 -27.77 -3.86
C LYS A 51 2.95 -28.70 -3.75
N GLU A 52 2.62 -29.10 -2.53
CA GLU A 52 1.43 -29.91 -2.22
C GLU A 52 0.11 -29.29 -2.71
N ASN A 53 0.03 -27.95 -2.80
CA ASN A 53 -1.15 -27.25 -3.31
C ASN A 53 -1.23 -27.18 -4.85
N GLY A 54 -0.32 -27.85 -5.58
CA GLY A 54 -0.29 -27.84 -7.03
C GLY A 54 0.53 -26.71 -7.68
N PHE A 55 0.97 -25.71 -6.91
CA PHE A 55 1.79 -24.61 -7.44
C PHE A 55 3.16 -25.12 -7.94
N VAL A 56 3.49 -24.84 -9.20
CA VAL A 56 4.75 -25.26 -9.85
C VAL A 56 5.66 -24.07 -10.09
N TYR A 57 6.93 -24.22 -9.73
CA TYR A 57 7.94 -23.17 -9.85
C TYR A 57 9.30 -23.74 -10.23
N LEU A 58 10.14 -22.91 -10.85
CA LEU A 58 11.55 -23.20 -11.02
C LEU A 58 12.31 -22.72 -9.77
N ASP A 59 12.92 -23.64 -9.05
CA ASP A 59 13.77 -23.37 -7.89
C ASP A 59 15.16 -22.93 -8.38
N VAL A 60 15.56 -21.69 -8.10
CA VAL A 60 16.81 -21.09 -8.59
C VAL A 60 17.73 -20.72 -7.43
N SER A 61 18.98 -20.38 -7.70
CA SER A 61 19.95 -20.05 -6.64
C SER A 61 19.49 -18.84 -5.82
N ASN A 62 19.52 -18.97 -4.50
CA ASN A 62 19.31 -17.84 -3.58
C ASN A 62 20.38 -16.75 -3.72
N ASP A 63 21.52 -17.05 -4.35
CA ASP A 63 22.55 -16.06 -4.65
C ASP A 63 22.01 -14.93 -5.55
N LEU A 64 21.02 -15.21 -6.41
CA LEU A 64 20.33 -14.19 -7.21
C LEU A 64 19.69 -13.09 -6.35
N ILE A 65 19.30 -13.40 -5.11
CA ILE A 65 18.79 -12.39 -4.16
C ILE A 65 19.94 -11.87 -3.32
N ASN A 66 20.76 -12.76 -2.75
CA ASN A 66 21.76 -12.42 -1.76
C ASN A 66 22.90 -11.55 -2.31
N SER A 67 23.29 -11.70 -3.59
CA SER A 67 24.34 -10.88 -4.21
C SER A 67 23.81 -9.65 -4.94
N VAL A 68 22.62 -9.73 -5.54
CA VAL A 68 22.01 -8.63 -6.30
C VAL A 68 21.45 -7.55 -5.38
N VAL A 69 20.70 -7.92 -4.32
CA VAL A 69 20.02 -6.93 -3.45
C VAL A 69 20.98 -5.90 -2.84
N PRO A 70 22.16 -6.27 -2.30
CA PRO A 70 23.12 -5.31 -1.76
C PRO A 70 23.68 -4.30 -2.79
N LEU A 71 23.53 -4.59 -4.08
CA LEU A 71 24.06 -3.77 -5.17
C LEU A 71 22.98 -2.87 -5.80
N LEU A 72 21.72 -3.02 -5.41
CA LEU A 72 20.64 -2.17 -5.92
C LEU A 72 20.76 -0.75 -5.34
N ASP A 73 20.67 0.24 -6.20
CA ASP A 73 20.52 1.65 -5.85
C ASP A 73 19.03 2.00 -5.76
N TYR A 74 18.51 2.13 -4.55
CA TYR A 74 17.11 2.48 -4.28
C TYR A 74 17.01 3.39 -3.06
N PRO A 75 16.06 4.34 -3.05
CA PRO A 75 15.77 5.13 -1.87
C PRO A 75 14.91 4.34 -0.85
N GLY A 76 14.94 4.75 0.42
CA GLY A 76 14.16 4.11 1.47
C GLY A 76 14.73 2.75 1.90
N LEU A 77 13.85 1.77 2.15
CA LEU A 77 14.22 0.45 2.65
C LEU A 77 13.74 -0.65 1.71
N LEU A 78 14.63 -1.56 1.29
CA LEU A 78 14.22 -2.79 0.61
C LEU A 78 14.22 -3.94 1.61
N ARG A 79 13.06 -4.57 1.78
CA ARG A 79 12.92 -5.84 2.50
C ARG A 79 13.15 -6.97 1.50
N PRO A 80 14.32 -7.64 1.53
CA PRO A 80 14.60 -8.71 0.60
C PRO A 80 13.62 -9.87 0.81
N ARG A 81 13.37 -10.59 -0.27
CA ARG A 81 12.64 -11.84 -0.21
C ARG A 81 13.43 -12.82 0.67
N PRO A 82 12.78 -13.51 1.63
CA PRO A 82 13.47 -14.46 2.48
C PRO A 82 14.11 -15.59 1.67
N THR A 83 15.34 -15.95 2.01
CA THR A 83 16.13 -17.04 1.40
C THR A 83 16.39 -18.20 2.37
N ALA A 84 15.82 -18.16 3.57
CA ALA A 84 15.96 -19.22 4.58
C ALA A 84 15.28 -20.53 4.12
N SER A 85 15.73 -21.67 4.66
CA SER A 85 15.28 -23.03 4.25
C SER A 85 13.78 -23.32 4.38
N ARG A 86 13.05 -22.52 5.17
CA ARG A 86 11.58 -22.63 5.29
C ARG A 86 10.80 -21.80 4.26
N SER A 87 11.51 -21.02 3.44
CA SER A 87 10.94 -20.24 2.34
C SER A 87 11.20 -20.94 1.01
N MET A 88 10.45 -20.58 -0.03
CA MET A 88 10.77 -21.02 -1.41
C MET A 88 12.06 -20.38 -1.94
N GLY A 89 12.64 -19.40 -1.24
CA GLY A 89 13.80 -18.67 -1.73
C GLY A 89 13.53 -17.93 -3.05
N ALA A 90 14.58 -17.83 -3.85
CA ALA A 90 14.52 -17.37 -5.23
C ALA A 90 13.85 -18.45 -6.10
N HIS A 91 12.84 -18.04 -6.85
CA HIS A 91 12.09 -18.94 -7.73
C HIS A 91 11.40 -18.16 -8.85
N ILE A 92 11.08 -18.87 -9.93
CA ILE A 92 10.26 -18.39 -11.05
C ILE A 92 8.94 -19.15 -11.03
N SER A 93 7.81 -18.45 -11.03
CA SER A 93 6.49 -19.10 -11.07
C SER A 93 6.22 -19.65 -12.47
N VAL A 94 5.89 -20.94 -12.57
CA VAL A 94 5.66 -21.61 -13.86
C VAL A 94 4.20 -21.96 -14.04
N PHE A 95 3.55 -22.64 -13.09
CA PHE A 95 2.11 -22.92 -13.11
C PHE A 95 1.45 -22.53 -11.79
N HIS A 96 0.26 -21.95 -11.86
CA HIS A 96 -0.54 -21.58 -10.68
C HIS A 96 -1.36 -22.77 -10.19
N GLU A 97 -1.70 -22.82 -8.89
CA GLU A 97 -2.42 -23.96 -8.29
C GLU A 97 -3.78 -24.27 -8.95
N ASN A 98 -4.42 -23.28 -9.55
CA ASN A 98 -5.73 -23.40 -10.21
C ASN A 98 -5.63 -23.85 -11.68
N GLU A 99 -4.42 -24.00 -12.22
CA GLU A 99 -4.21 -24.63 -13.53
C GLU A 99 -4.25 -26.17 -13.39
N GLU A 100 -4.16 -26.72 -12.17
CA GLU A 100 -4.25 -28.16 -11.86
C GLU A 100 -3.28 -29.06 -12.65
N ILE A 101 -2.09 -28.52 -13.00
CA ILE A 101 -1.07 -29.21 -13.79
C ILE A 101 -0.06 -29.92 -12.87
N SER A 102 0.26 -31.17 -13.21
CA SER A 102 1.35 -31.95 -12.61
C SER A 102 2.34 -32.34 -13.72
N PRO A 103 3.39 -31.54 -13.99
CA PRO A 103 4.30 -31.81 -15.10
C PRO A 103 5.05 -33.13 -14.94
N GLU A 104 5.37 -33.79 -16.04
CA GLU A 104 6.22 -35.00 -16.05
C GLU A 104 7.69 -34.64 -15.81
N GLU A 105 8.05 -33.38 -16.09
CA GLU A 105 9.39 -32.82 -16.01
C GLU A 105 9.80 -32.38 -14.60
N LEU A 106 9.01 -32.66 -13.57
CA LEU A 106 9.39 -32.37 -12.19
C LEU A 106 10.76 -32.98 -11.85
N GLY A 107 11.64 -32.17 -11.26
CA GLY A 107 13.03 -32.53 -10.99
C GLY A 107 14.01 -32.29 -12.15
N SER A 108 13.53 -31.92 -13.33
CA SER A 108 14.37 -31.55 -14.47
C SER A 108 14.95 -30.13 -14.30
N SER A 109 16.12 -29.90 -14.91
CA SER A 109 16.73 -28.56 -14.98
C SER A 109 16.17 -27.78 -16.17
N PHE A 110 15.94 -26.49 -15.98
CA PHE A 110 15.58 -25.55 -17.04
C PHE A 110 16.49 -24.33 -16.97
N SER A 111 16.86 -23.82 -18.14
CA SER A 111 17.67 -22.62 -18.29
C SER A 111 16.81 -21.36 -18.49
N PHE A 112 17.35 -20.22 -18.12
CA PHE A 112 16.77 -18.91 -18.38
C PHE A 112 17.88 -17.89 -18.68
N PHE A 113 17.52 -16.67 -19.06
CA PHE A 113 18.44 -15.56 -19.26
C PHE A 113 17.92 -14.35 -18.50
N VAL A 114 18.79 -13.66 -17.77
CA VAL A 114 18.46 -12.38 -17.14
C VAL A 114 18.36 -11.31 -18.22
N GLU A 115 17.23 -10.60 -18.28
CA GLU A 115 17.02 -9.51 -19.23
C GLU A 115 17.33 -8.15 -18.60
N GLU A 116 16.65 -7.83 -17.50
CA GLU A 116 16.73 -6.52 -16.84
C GLU A 116 16.19 -6.57 -15.40
N ILE A 117 16.45 -5.52 -14.63
CA ILE A 117 15.84 -5.31 -13.31
C ILE A 117 14.66 -4.37 -13.49
N ARG A 118 13.51 -4.75 -12.93
CA ARG A 118 12.28 -3.95 -13.01
C ARG A 118 11.73 -3.68 -11.62
N SER A 119 10.95 -2.63 -11.51
CA SER A 119 10.03 -2.42 -10.41
C SER A 119 8.60 -2.26 -10.89
N PHE A 120 7.63 -2.60 -10.05
CA PHE A 120 6.23 -2.32 -10.31
C PHE A 120 5.46 -2.16 -9.02
N THR A 121 4.31 -1.52 -9.12
CA THR A 121 3.45 -1.24 -7.99
C THR A 121 2.26 -2.19 -8.00
N LEU A 122 2.05 -2.91 -6.89
CA LEU A 122 0.97 -3.88 -6.72
C LEU A 122 0.02 -3.42 -5.63
N HIS A 123 -1.28 -3.39 -5.94
CA HIS A 123 -2.32 -3.28 -4.93
C HIS A 123 -2.50 -4.63 -4.23
N THR A 124 -2.31 -4.66 -2.92
CA THR A 124 -2.56 -5.84 -2.09
C THR A 124 -3.62 -5.54 -1.05
N ARG A 125 -4.07 -6.58 -0.33
CA ARG A 125 -4.99 -6.40 0.80
C ARG A 125 -4.40 -5.55 1.94
N ASP A 126 -3.07 -5.47 2.04
CA ASP A 126 -2.40 -4.63 3.04
C ASP A 126 -1.75 -3.44 2.32
N GLY A 127 -2.53 -2.76 1.47
CA GLY A 127 -2.11 -1.55 0.76
C GLY A 127 -1.24 -1.76 -0.48
N LEU A 128 -0.79 -0.63 -1.00
CA LEU A 128 0.05 -0.51 -2.19
C LEU A 128 1.50 -0.90 -1.87
N LYS A 129 2.16 -1.66 -2.75
CA LYS A 129 3.54 -2.14 -2.53
C LYS A 129 4.36 -2.01 -3.80
N LYS A 130 5.59 -1.48 -3.69
CA LYS A 130 6.55 -1.49 -4.80
C LYS A 130 7.45 -2.72 -4.72
N LEU A 131 7.39 -3.57 -5.74
CA LEU A 131 8.16 -4.81 -5.84
C LEU A 131 9.34 -4.61 -6.78
N TRP A 132 10.48 -5.16 -6.38
CA TRP A 132 11.68 -5.24 -7.23
C TRP A 132 11.84 -6.67 -7.72
N ILE A 133 12.09 -6.82 -9.02
CA ILE A 133 12.22 -8.11 -9.68
C ILE A 133 13.40 -8.13 -10.66
N ILE A 134 13.91 -9.34 -10.91
CA ILE A 134 14.71 -9.64 -12.10
C ILE A 134 13.74 -10.20 -13.14
N ALA A 135 13.62 -9.56 -14.29
CA ALA A 135 12.92 -10.12 -15.44
C ALA A 135 13.81 -11.12 -16.15
N VAL A 136 13.25 -12.27 -16.51
CA VAL A 136 13.99 -13.35 -17.16
C VAL A 136 13.25 -13.89 -18.39
N ASN A 137 14.04 -14.29 -19.37
CA ASN A 137 13.58 -15.01 -20.55
C ASN A 137 13.82 -16.51 -20.37
N SER A 138 12.84 -17.37 -20.66
CA SER A 138 13.07 -18.81 -20.68
C SER A 138 12.19 -19.48 -21.75
N PRO A 139 12.73 -19.68 -22.97
CA PRO A 139 12.00 -20.34 -24.04
C PRO A 139 11.62 -21.79 -23.70
N GLU A 140 12.41 -22.44 -22.84
CA GLU A 140 12.14 -23.80 -22.36
C GLU A 140 10.92 -23.84 -21.44
N LEU A 141 10.77 -22.87 -20.53
CA LEU A 141 9.58 -22.77 -19.67
C LEU A 141 8.34 -22.35 -20.48
N GLU A 142 8.48 -21.49 -21.48
CA GLU A 142 7.38 -21.15 -22.40
C GLU A 142 6.91 -22.42 -23.14
N SER A 143 7.84 -23.19 -23.71
CA SER A 143 7.55 -24.45 -24.41
C SER A 143 6.91 -25.49 -23.47
N LEU A 144 7.36 -25.55 -22.21
CA LEU A 144 6.75 -26.40 -21.19
C LEU A 144 5.30 -26.01 -20.93
N ARG A 145 4.99 -24.70 -20.81
CA ARG A 145 3.60 -24.25 -20.62
C ARG A 145 2.74 -24.60 -21.83
N GLU A 146 3.25 -24.39 -23.03
CA GLU A 146 2.54 -24.75 -24.27
C GLU A 146 2.28 -26.25 -24.41
N LYS A 147 3.20 -27.11 -23.93
CA LYS A 147 3.00 -28.58 -23.89
C LYS A 147 1.75 -28.97 -23.08
N TYR A 148 1.40 -28.19 -22.06
CA TYR A 148 0.23 -28.42 -21.20
C TYR A 148 -0.96 -27.52 -21.58
N ASP A 149 -1.07 -27.13 -22.86
CA ASP A 149 -2.16 -26.30 -23.42
C ASP A 149 -2.36 -24.96 -22.70
N CYS A 150 -1.32 -24.46 -22.02
CA CYS A 150 -1.34 -23.16 -21.35
C CYS A 150 -0.72 -22.08 -22.24
N PRO A 151 -1.11 -20.80 -22.06
CA PRO A 151 -0.39 -19.69 -22.67
C PRO A 151 1.09 -19.72 -22.25
N PRO A 152 2.04 -19.37 -23.15
CA PRO A 152 3.49 -19.47 -22.89
C PRO A 152 3.93 -18.67 -21.66
N LYS A 153 3.20 -17.59 -21.33
CA LYS A 153 3.46 -16.73 -20.17
C LYS A 153 2.35 -16.85 -19.14
N LEU A 154 2.72 -17.00 -17.86
CA LEU A 154 1.77 -17.10 -16.76
C LEU A 154 0.99 -15.78 -16.61
N LYS A 155 -0.33 -15.83 -16.82
CA LYS A 155 -1.22 -14.65 -16.82
C LYS A 155 -0.76 -13.53 -17.77
N GLY A 156 0.01 -13.86 -18.81
CA GLY A 156 0.54 -12.91 -19.78
C GLY A 156 1.74 -12.08 -19.30
N TYR A 157 2.30 -12.37 -18.12
CA TYR A 157 3.47 -11.67 -17.58
C TYR A 157 4.77 -12.40 -17.89
N ASP A 158 5.86 -11.64 -18.03
CA ASP A 158 7.19 -12.21 -18.14
C ASP A 158 7.56 -13.01 -16.89
N PHE A 159 8.34 -14.07 -17.08
CA PHE A 159 8.94 -14.79 -15.98
C PHE A 159 9.84 -13.84 -15.19
N HIS A 160 9.84 -14.00 -13.87
CA HIS A 160 10.60 -13.11 -13.01
C HIS A 160 10.96 -13.77 -11.69
N ILE A 161 11.99 -13.22 -11.06
CA ILE A 161 12.43 -13.55 -9.70
C ILE A 161 12.21 -12.33 -8.83
N THR A 162 11.43 -12.47 -7.77
CA THR A 162 11.21 -11.36 -6.83
C THR A 162 12.42 -11.15 -5.92
N LEU A 163 13.00 -9.95 -5.96
CA LEU A 163 14.11 -9.54 -5.11
C LEU A 163 13.63 -9.07 -3.74
N GLY A 164 12.58 -8.26 -3.68
CA GLY A 164 12.12 -7.69 -2.42
C GLY A 164 10.98 -6.69 -2.56
N LYS A 165 10.57 -6.14 -1.41
CA LYS A 165 9.55 -5.10 -1.29
C LYS A 165 10.20 -3.81 -0.84
N GLN A 166 10.06 -2.75 -1.61
CA GLN A 166 10.54 -1.43 -1.22
C GLN A 166 9.48 -0.74 -0.36
N MET A 167 9.94 -0.18 0.74
CA MET A 167 9.15 0.50 1.75
C MET A 167 9.75 1.88 2.03
N PRO A 168 8.94 2.87 2.41
CA PRO A 168 9.46 4.11 2.95
C PRO A 168 10.33 3.87 4.19
N ALA A 169 11.34 4.71 4.39
CA ALA A 169 12.21 4.70 5.54
C ALA A 169 12.23 6.06 6.24
N ALA A 170 12.51 6.02 7.53
CA ALA A 170 12.80 7.18 8.35
C ALA A 170 14.33 7.29 8.58
N PRO A 171 14.86 8.48 8.90
CA PRO A 171 16.27 8.67 9.21
C PRO A 171 16.75 7.75 10.35
N GLU A 172 18.02 7.34 10.33
CA GLU A 172 18.58 6.53 11.41
C GLU A 172 18.47 7.26 12.75
N GLY A 173 18.02 6.55 13.79
CA GLY A 173 17.89 7.13 15.13
C GLY A 173 16.76 8.16 15.29
N TRP A 174 15.79 8.21 14.37
CA TRP A 174 14.65 9.14 14.45
C TRP A 174 13.81 9.01 15.73
N GLN A 175 13.77 7.80 16.30
CA GLN A 175 13.04 7.54 17.55
C GLN A 175 13.82 8.13 18.74
N GLY A 176 13.27 9.17 19.35
CA GLY A 176 13.87 9.86 20.50
C GLY A 176 14.48 11.23 20.19
N ILE A 177 14.20 11.79 19.01
CA ILE A 177 14.48 13.20 18.73
C ILE A 177 13.47 14.06 19.50
N ASP A 178 13.95 15.09 20.19
CA ASP A 178 13.14 16.08 20.91
C ASP A 178 13.30 17.45 20.23
N ILE A 179 12.85 17.52 18.98
CA ILE A 179 12.92 18.72 18.14
C ILE A 179 11.52 19.02 17.63
N LEU A 180 11.04 20.23 17.87
CA LEU A 180 9.84 20.75 17.24
C LEU A 180 10.12 20.97 15.75
N SER A 181 9.24 20.46 14.90
CA SER A 181 9.34 20.65 13.46
C SER A 181 9.38 22.14 13.11
N PRO A 182 10.29 22.58 12.21
CA PRO A 182 10.27 23.95 11.69
C PRO A 182 8.94 24.31 11.03
N LEU A 183 8.21 23.31 10.54
CA LEU A 183 6.88 23.49 9.94
C LEU A 183 5.85 24.05 10.93
N ASN A 184 6.08 23.97 12.25
CA ASN A 184 5.21 24.60 13.26
C ASN A 184 5.23 26.14 13.19
N PHE A 185 6.33 26.73 12.72
CA PHE A 185 6.56 28.19 12.75
C PHE A 185 6.42 28.84 11.38
N SER A 186 5.96 28.11 10.37
CA SER A 186 5.74 28.65 9.02
C SER A 186 4.46 29.49 8.97
N ASP A 187 4.58 30.65 8.32
CA ASP A 187 3.47 31.59 8.04
C ASP A 187 2.67 31.21 6.78
N GLU A 188 3.03 30.11 6.11
CA GLU A 188 2.29 29.64 4.93
C GLU A 188 0.84 29.30 5.31
N ALA A 189 -0.08 29.85 4.52
CA ALA A 189 -1.51 29.68 4.72
C ALA A 189 -1.92 28.20 4.62
N THR A 190 -2.87 27.82 5.46
CA THR A 190 -3.46 26.47 5.54
C THR A 190 -4.96 26.58 5.39
N ILE A 191 -5.63 25.45 5.09
CA ILE A 191 -7.07 25.47 4.86
C ILE A 191 -7.87 25.35 6.16
N GLY A 192 -7.24 24.92 7.25
CA GLY A 192 -7.89 24.75 8.55
C GLY A 192 -8.89 23.59 8.56
N LEU A 193 -9.84 23.63 9.48
CA LEU A 193 -10.90 22.62 9.56
C LEU A 193 -11.98 22.81 8.49
N SER A 194 -12.48 21.68 8.01
CA SER A 194 -13.64 21.62 7.14
C SER A 194 -14.88 21.97 7.95
N THR A 195 -15.71 22.87 7.42
CA THR A 195 -16.99 23.29 8.02
C THR A 195 -18.18 22.42 7.62
N GLU A 196 -17.99 21.54 6.63
CA GLU A 196 -19.01 20.64 6.08
C GLU A 196 -18.40 19.26 5.84
N GLY A 197 -19.21 18.21 5.96
CA GLY A 197 -18.83 16.82 5.72
C GLY A 197 -19.83 15.86 6.33
N ASP A 198 -19.57 14.55 6.22
CA ASP A 198 -20.44 13.49 6.73
C ASP A 198 -20.28 13.27 8.24
N PHE A 199 -20.15 14.35 9.01
CA PHE A 199 -19.97 14.33 10.46
C PHE A 199 -20.98 15.25 11.15
N VAL A 200 -21.23 14.97 12.43
CA VAL A 200 -22.01 15.84 13.31
C VAL A 200 -21.09 16.44 14.35
N VAL A 201 -21.10 17.77 14.47
CA VAL A 201 -20.40 18.50 15.53
C VAL A 201 -21.24 18.46 16.80
N VAL A 202 -20.59 18.14 17.91
CA VAL A 202 -21.22 18.11 19.24
C VAL A 202 -20.72 19.29 20.06
N GLU A 203 -21.62 20.21 20.36
CA GLU A 203 -21.34 21.38 21.19
C GLU A 203 -21.33 20.99 22.67
N ASP A 204 -20.19 20.46 23.14
CA ASP A 204 -19.96 20.15 24.56
C ASP A 204 -18.69 20.82 25.07
N GLN A 205 -18.86 21.92 25.81
CA GLN A 205 -17.76 22.71 26.34
C GLN A 205 -16.96 21.97 27.42
N GLU A 206 -17.57 21.05 28.17
CA GLU A 206 -16.86 20.29 29.21
C GLU A 206 -15.86 19.34 28.58
N ILE A 207 -16.26 18.67 27.50
CA ILE A 207 -15.39 17.76 26.74
C ILE A 207 -14.23 18.53 26.11
N LEU A 208 -14.48 19.65 25.44
CA LEU A 208 -13.42 20.46 24.86
C LEU A 208 -12.47 21.02 25.93
N THR A 209 -13.00 21.44 27.08
CA THR A 209 -12.17 21.89 28.22
C THR A 209 -11.35 20.75 28.80
N THR A 210 -11.82 19.51 28.71
CA THR A 210 -11.06 18.33 29.14
C THR A 210 -9.94 18.03 28.15
N ALA A 211 -10.24 17.99 26.85
CA ALA A 211 -9.23 17.79 25.81
C ALA A 211 -8.15 18.87 25.81
N ALA A 212 -8.52 20.14 26.04
CA ALA A 212 -7.58 21.26 26.09
C ALA A 212 -6.59 21.22 27.28
N LYS A 213 -6.78 20.33 28.26
CA LYS A 213 -5.80 20.11 29.35
C LYS A 213 -4.70 19.13 28.97
N VAL A 214 -4.92 18.35 27.91
CA VAL A 214 -3.93 17.42 27.37
C VAL A 214 -3.02 18.19 26.43
N ASP A 215 -1.71 17.97 26.52
CA ASP A 215 -0.75 18.65 25.66
C ASP A 215 -1.02 18.31 24.19
N ALA A 216 -1.39 19.33 23.41
CA ALA A 216 -1.72 19.20 21.99
C ALA A 216 -0.46 19.21 21.12
N VAL A 217 0.43 18.26 21.41
CA VAL A 217 1.66 17.99 20.70
C VAL A 217 1.82 16.49 20.52
N GLY A 218 2.43 16.07 19.43
CA GLY A 218 2.78 14.68 19.21
C GLY A 218 4.04 14.54 18.40
N GLN A 219 4.60 13.34 18.39
CA GLN A 219 5.78 13.01 17.61
C GLN A 219 5.36 12.28 16.33
N LEU A 220 5.97 12.61 15.19
CA LEU A 220 5.66 11.99 13.91
C LEU A 220 6.32 10.62 13.80
N TYR A 221 5.53 9.59 13.53
CA TYR A 221 5.97 8.21 13.42
C TYR A 221 5.74 7.67 12.01
N LEU A 222 6.71 6.89 11.53
CA LEU A 222 6.58 6.04 10.35
C LEU A 222 6.49 4.58 10.78
N LYS A 223 5.42 3.90 10.38
CA LYS A 223 5.32 2.45 10.53
C LYS A 223 6.12 1.71 9.46
N GLU A 224 6.45 0.47 9.78
CA GLU A 224 7.08 -0.49 8.86
C GLU A 224 6.35 -0.68 7.52
N ASN A 225 5.04 -0.50 7.49
CA ASN A 225 4.22 -0.66 6.30
C ASN A 225 4.11 0.65 5.48
N GLY A 226 4.70 1.75 5.93
CA GLY A 226 4.66 3.05 5.25
C GLY A 226 3.64 4.03 5.85
N PHE A 227 2.81 3.62 6.80
CA PHE A 227 1.80 4.50 7.38
C PHE A 227 2.45 5.56 8.28
N VAL A 228 2.13 6.83 8.02
CA VAL A 228 2.63 7.98 8.78
C VAL A 228 1.54 8.52 9.67
N TYR A 229 1.84 8.66 10.96
CA TYR A 229 0.90 9.16 11.95
C TYR A 229 1.60 10.01 13.01
N LEU A 230 0.86 10.93 13.62
CA LEU A 230 1.30 11.64 14.81
C LEU A 230 0.91 10.81 16.05
N ASN A 231 1.89 10.39 16.83
CA ASN A 231 1.67 9.74 18.11
C ASN A 231 1.40 10.81 19.17
N VAL A 232 0.22 10.78 19.80
CA VAL A 232 -0.22 11.79 20.77
C VAL A 232 -0.53 11.13 22.12
N SER A 233 -0.76 11.94 23.18
CA SER A 233 -1.04 11.37 24.51
C SER A 233 -2.32 10.52 24.51
N ASN A 234 -2.24 9.36 25.17
CA ASN A 234 -3.41 8.51 25.42
C ASN A 234 -4.45 9.18 26.35
N ASP A 235 -4.07 10.25 27.07
CA ASP A 235 -5.00 11.02 27.91
C ASP A 235 -6.15 11.63 27.07
N PHE A 236 -5.93 11.89 25.78
CA PHE A 236 -7.02 12.29 24.87
C PHE A 236 -8.12 11.22 24.80
N ILE A 237 -7.80 9.94 24.94
CA ILE A 237 -8.78 8.87 25.00
C ILE A 237 -9.24 8.66 26.44
N ASP A 238 -8.29 8.49 27.36
CA ASP A 238 -8.56 8.05 28.73
C ASP A 238 -9.37 9.08 29.54
N ASP A 239 -9.15 10.39 29.32
CA ASP A 239 -9.86 11.45 30.05
C ASP A 239 -11.15 11.91 29.34
N VAL A 240 -11.18 11.86 28.01
CA VAL A 240 -12.31 12.38 27.22
C VAL A 240 -13.40 11.34 27.02
N SER A 241 -13.02 10.09 26.70
CA SER A 241 -14.00 9.04 26.39
C SER A 241 -15.05 8.81 27.48
N PRO A 242 -14.72 8.84 28.79
CA PRO A 242 -15.70 8.68 29.86
C PRO A 242 -16.74 9.80 29.94
N LYS A 243 -16.51 10.93 29.26
CA LYS A 243 -17.41 12.09 29.23
C LYS A 243 -18.28 12.15 27.99
N LEU A 244 -18.08 11.25 27.02
CA LEU A 244 -18.87 11.24 25.80
C LEU A 244 -20.34 10.98 26.12
N PRO A 245 -21.29 11.64 25.41
CA PRO A 245 -22.72 11.47 25.61
C PRO A 245 -23.23 10.17 24.94
N ILE A 246 -22.66 9.04 25.35
CA ILE A 246 -22.94 7.70 24.83
C ILE A 246 -24.30 7.22 25.34
N GLN A 247 -25.09 6.66 24.43
CA GLN A 247 -26.37 6.01 24.69
C GLN A 247 -26.27 4.48 24.64
N GLY A 248 -25.33 3.93 23.86
CA GLY A 248 -25.12 2.49 23.65
C GLY A 248 -23.89 1.90 24.35
N GLU A 249 -23.48 0.71 23.91
CA GLU A 249 -22.20 0.12 24.30
C GLU A 249 -21.05 0.86 23.60
N PHE A 250 -20.00 1.23 24.33
CA PHE A 250 -18.87 1.97 23.78
C PHE A 250 -17.55 1.22 23.93
N ASP A 251 -16.90 1.01 22.79
CA ASP A 251 -15.58 0.42 22.65
C ASP A 251 -14.55 1.53 22.42
N ALA A 252 -13.91 1.99 23.49
CA ALA A 252 -12.80 2.94 23.40
C ALA A 252 -11.63 2.38 22.58
N VAL A 253 -10.93 3.26 21.86
CA VAL A 253 -9.63 2.91 21.25
C VAL A 253 -8.70 2.45 22.36
N SER A 254 -8.10 1.28 22.18
CA SER A 254 -7.27 0.72 23.25
C SER A 254 -5.90 1.41 23.30
N THR A 255 -5.57 1.89 24.49
CA THR A 255 -4.33 2.59 24.87
C THR A 255 -3.23 1.64 25.37
N LYS A 256 -3.41 0.32 25.20
CA LYS A 256 -2.45 -0.70 25.64
C LYS A 256 -1.31 -0.82 24.63
N SER A 257 -0.09 -1.09 25.11
CA SER A 257 1.18 -1.08 24.37
C SER A 257 1.28 -1.92 23.08
N LYS A 258 0.30 -2.79 22.80
CA LYS A 258 0.24 -3.57 21.56
C LYS A 258 -0.51 -2.85 20.43
N LYS A 259 -1.20 -1.75 20.71
CA LYS A 259 -1.92 -0.93 19.73
C LYS A 259 -1.36 0.49 19.72
N MET A 260 -1.64 1.22 18.63
CA MET A 260 -1.12 2.58 18.42
C MET A 260 -1.62 3.62 19.43
N GLY A 261 -2.59 3.30 20.28
CA GLY A 261 -3.19 4.28 21.19
C GLY A 261 -3.80 5.47 20.44
N ALA A 262 -3.80 6.63 21.10
CA ALA A 262 -4.22 7.88 20.50
C ALA A 262 -3.24 8.33 19.41
N HIS A 263 -3.75 8.61 18.22
CA HIS A 263 -2.95 9.09 17.12
C HIS A 263 -3.77 9.95 16.16
N ILE A 264 -3.07 10.72 15.34
CA ILE A 264 -3.60 11.44 14.18
C ILE A 264 -3.00 10.82 12.94
N SER A 265 -3.82 10.29 12.03
CA SER A 265 -3.34 9.81 10.73
C SER A 265 -2.79 10.99 9.92
N VAL A 266 -1.63 10.83 9.26
CA VAL A 266 -0.99 11.92 8.49
C VAL A 266 -0.79 11.56 7.04
N ILE A 267 -0.22 10.41 6.68
CA ILE A 267 -0.04 9.95 5.30
C ILE A 267 -0.31 8.45 5.22
N HIS A 268 -1.16 8.01 4.28
CA HIS A 268 -1.42 6.59 4.08
C HIS A 268 -0.34 5.90 3.22
N GLU A 269 -0.25 4.59 3.35
CA GLU A 269 0.76 3.75 2.68
C GLU A 269 0.67 3.88 1.15
N ASP A 270 -0.55 3.92 0.62
CA ASP A 270 -0.83 4.13 -0.79
C ASP A 270 -0.35 5.50 -1.28
N GLU A 271 -0.61 6.57 -0.51
CA GLU A 271 -0.11 7.91 -0.80
C GLU A 271 1.43 7.96 -0.84
N MET A 272 2.12 7.27 0.08
CA MET A 272 3.58 7.19 0.09
C MET A 272 4.11 6.52 -1.18
N ILE A 273 3.54 5.38 -1.57
CA ILE A 273 4.01 4.62 -2.73
C ILE A 273 3.63 5.32 -4.04
N GLU A 274 2.41 5.87 -4.15
CA GLU A 274 1.93 6.59 -5.35
C GLU A 274 2.76 7.85 -5.62
N ARG A 275 3.19 8.55 -4.57
CA ARG A 275 4.03 9.75 -4.67
C ARG A 275 5.53 9.47 -4.62
N GLU A 276 5.93 8.21 -4.59
CA GLU A 276 7.33 7.81 -4.48
C GLU A 276 8.05 8.48 -3.28
N ILE A 277 7.35 8.62 -2.15
CA ILE A 277 7.87 9.13 -0.89
C ILE A 277 8.61 7.99 -0.18
N TRP A 278 9.88 7.84 -0.49
CA TRP A 278 10.71 6.75 0.05
C TRP A 278 11.45 7.12 1.33
N GLU A 279 11.60 8.41 1.59
CA GLU A 279 12.30 8.95 2.75
C GLU A 279 11.39 9.98 3.42
N LEU A 280 11.06 9.75 4.69
CA LEU A 280 10.30 10.70 5.51
C LEU A 280 11.26 11.45 6.44
N ALA A 281 11.82 12.56 5.97
CA ALA A 281 12.86 13.29 6.69
C ALA A 281 12.41 13.81 8.06
N GLU A 282 11.13 14.15 8.20
CA GLU A 282 10.53 14.72 9.41
C GLU A 282 10.11 13.66 10.43
N ALA A 283 10.35 12.37 10.16
CA ALA A 283 10.08 11.32 11.15
C ALA A 283 10.84 11.61 12.46
N GLY A 284 10.14 11.51 13.59
CA GLY A 284 10.70 11.83 14.91
C GLY A 284 10.57 13.28 15.34
N GLU A 285 10.24 14.20 14.43
CA GLU A 285 9.95 15.59 14.80
C GLU A 285 8.61 15.71 15.52
N TRP A 286 8.49 16.76 16.35
CA TRP A 286 7.28 17.06 17.11
C TRP A 286 6.43 18.11 16.41
N PHE A 287 5.13 17.85 16.31
CA PHE A 287 4.14 18.74 15.69
C PHE A 287 3.11 19.16 16.72
N THR A 288 2.77 20.45 16.70
CA THR A 288 1.67 20.98 17.51
C THR A 288 0.37 20.92 16.72
N PHE A 289 -0.73 20.87 17.47
CA PHE A 289 -2.07 20.95 16.93
C PHE A 289 -3.00 21.61 17.96
N GLU A 290 -4.25 21.83 17.59
CA GLU A 290 -5.29 22.32 18.49
C GLU A 290 -6.55 21.47 18.29
N VAL A 291 -7.10 20.95 19.38
CA VAL A 291 -8.43 20.30 19.34
C VAL A 291 -9.50 21.38 19.31
N LYS A 292 -10.29 21.41 18.24
CA LYS A 292 -11.33 22.44 18.05
C LYS A 292 -12.72 21.94 18.35
N GLU A 293 -13.02 20.71 17.96
CA GLU A 293 -14.39 20.19 17.94
C GLU A 293 -14.44 18.71 18.35
N LEU A 294 -15.50 18.34 19.05
CA LEU A 294 -15.93 16.95 19.16
C LEU A 294 -16.88 16.64 18.00
N ARG A 295 -16.63 15.53 17.31
CA ARG A 295 -17.45 15.09 16.19
C ARG A 295 -17.82 13.62 16.34
N TYR A 296 -18.86 13.21 15.62
CA TYR A 296 -19.09 11.81 15.34
C TYR A 296 -19.53 11.57 13.90
N ILE A 297 -19.36 10.33 13.44
CA ILE A 297 -19.82 9.83 12.15
C ILE A 297 -20.57 8.52 12.38
N ASP A 298 -21.75 8.39 11.77
CA ASP A 298 -22.50 7.13 11.80
C ASP A 298 -22.09 6.27 10.60
N ILE A 299 -21.61 5.05 10.88
CA ILE A 299 -21.11 4.10 9.89
C ILE A 299 -21.91 2.80 9.94
N LYS A 300 -22.16 2.20 8.78
CA LYS A 300 -22.85 0.90 8.68
C LYS A 300 -21.84 -0.22 8.63
N THR A 301 -21.94 -1.18 9.54
CA THR A 301 -21.09 -2.38 9.52
C THR A 301 -21.92 -3.64 9.33
N ALA A 302 -21.27 -4.76 9.00
CA ALA A 302 -21.93 -6.07 8.95
C ALA A 302 -22.61 -6.46 10.28
N LYS A 303 -22.17 -5.88 11.40
CA LYS A 303 -22.72 -6.13 12.75
C LYS A 303 -23.82 -5.13 13.15
N GLY A 304 -24.15 -4.17 12.29
CA GLY A 304 -25.09 -3.10 12.57
C GLY A 304 -24.46 -1.70 12.45
N PRO A 305 -25.27 -0.64 12.62
CA PRO A 305 -24.80 0.74 12.64
C PRO A 305 -23.92 0.98 13.86
N LYS A 306 -22.90 1.82 13.69
CA LYS A 306 -22.00 2.27 14.75
C LYS A 306 -21.80 3.76 14.63
N ARG A 307 -21.47 4.40 15.74
CA ARG A 307 -21.06 5.79 15.80
C ARG A 307 -19.59 5.88 16.15
N LEU A 308 -18.79 6.43 15.24
CA LEU A 308 -17.37 6.69 15.44
C LEU A 308 -17.22 8.07 16.09
N TRP A 309 -16.67 8.12 17.30
CA TRP A 309 -16.41 9.37 18.03
C TRP A 309 -14.98 9.85 17.79
N LEU A 310 -14.81 11.13 17.48
CA LEU A 310 -13.51 11.71 17.12
C LEU A 310 -13.35 13.15 17.61
N LEU A 311 -12.12 13.52 18.00
CA LEU A 311 -11.72 14.90 18.23
C LEU A 311 -11.11 15.46 16.94
N ALA A 312 -11.72 16.48 16.35
CA ALA A 312 -11.14 17.17 15.20
C ALA A 312 -10.00 18.09 15.66
N ALA A 313 -8.85 17.91 15.01
CA ALA A 313 -7.62 18.62 15.30
C ALA A 313 -7.25 19.54 14.13
N ASP A 314 -7.01 20.80 14.43
CA ASP A 314 -6.38 21.74 13.51
C ASP A 314 -4.86 21.64 13.66
N SER A 315 -4.16 21.31 12.59
CA SER A 315 -2.69 21.24 12.59
C SER A 315 -2.12 21.80 11.29
N PRO A 316 -1.87 23.12 11.25
CA PRO A 316 -1.29 23.77 10.08
C PRO A 316 0.05 23.14 9.64
N ALA A 317 0.88 22.71 10.61
CA ALA A 317 2.17 22.10 10.35
C ALA A 317 2.05 20.74 9.63
N LEU A 318 1.06 19.92 9.97
CA LEU A 318 0.81 18.65 9.27
C LEU A 318 0.22 18.86 7.87
N GLU A 319 -0.58 19.91 7.65
CA GLU A 319 -1.01 20.26 6.29
C GLU A 319 0.18 20.62 5.41
N ARG A 320 1.10 21.45 5.92
CA ARG A 320 2.32 21.84 5.22
C ARG A 320 3.23 20.66 4.94
N LEU A 321 3.36 19.73 5.90
CA LEU A 321 4.08 18.49 5.70
C LEU A 321 3.48 17.68 4.53
N ARG A 322 2.16 17.53 4.47
CA ARG A 322 1.53 16.82 3.34
C ARG A 322 1.79 17.55 2.01
N ILE A 323 1.68 18.87 2.00
CA ILE A 323 1.92 19.69 0.81
C ILE A 323 3.38 19.58 0.33
N SER A 324 4.37 19.52 1.24
CA SER A 324 5.79 19.41 0.87
C SER A 324 6.10 18.12 0.09
N TYR A 325 5.32 17.07 0.32
CA TYR A 325 5.38 15.81 -0.44
C TYR A 325 4.42 15.76 -1.64
N GLY A 326 3.82 16.89 -2.03
CA GLY A 326 2.91 16.96 -3.19
C GLY A 326 1.54 16.29 -2.96
N LEU A 327 1.17 16.04 -1.69
CA LEU A 327 -0.13 15.51 -1.30
C LEU A 327 -1.15 16.63 -1.11
N LYS A 328 -2.42 16.25 -1.01
CA LYS A 328 -3.48 17.18 -0.58
C LYS A 328 -3.29 17.52 0.90
N PRO A 329 -3.65 18.74 1.35
CA PRO A 329 -3.45 19.15 2.75
C PRO A 329 -4.17 18.26 3.78
N LYS A 330 -5.22 17.53 3.36
CA LYS A 330 -6.04 16.66 4.21
C LYS A 330 -6.07 15.23 3.67
N LEU A 331 -6.34 14.27 4.56
CA LEU A 331 -6.46 12.85 4.24
C LEU A 331 -7.85 12.53 3.72
N LYS A 332 -7.98 12.03 2.48
CA LYS A 332 -9.28 11.62 1.90
C LYS A 332 -10.42 12.64 2.05
N ARG A 333 -10.10 13.95 2.14
CA ARG A 333 -11.03 15.08 2.41
C ARG A 333 -11.57 15.16 3.86
N HIS A 334 -11.00 14.43 4.79
CA HIS A 334 -11.31 14.52 6.22
C HIS A 334 -10.24 15.34 6.96
N ASP A 335 -10.69 16.05 7.99
CA ASP A 335 -9.79 16.74 8.89
C ASP A 335 -8.91 15.76 9.68
N PHE A 336 -7.75 16.26 10.12
CA PHE A 336 -6.96 15.54 11.11
C PHE A 336 -7.80 15.32 12.35
N HIS A 337 -7.73 14.12 12.92
CA HIS A 337 -8.54 13.78 14.06
C HIS A 337 -7.91 12.69 14.92
N ILE A 338 -8.30 12.67 16.19
CA ILE A 338 -8.00 11.60 17.14
C ILE A 338 -9.27 10.78 17.29
N THR A 339 -9.20 9.49 16.97
CA THR A 339 -10.32 8.57 17.19
C THR A 339 -10.41 8.19 18.67
N LEU A 340 -11.59 8.37 19.28
CA LEU A 340 -11.84 8.04 20.68
C LEU A 340 -12.37 6.61 20.85
N GLY A 341 -13.24 6.17 19.95
CA GLY A 341 -13.83 4.83 20.01
C GLY A 341 -15.11 4.71 19.18
N ASN A 342 -15.73 3.54 19.28
CA ASN A 342 -16.97 3.23 18.58
C ASN A 342 -18.09 3.00 19.57
N GLU A 343 -19.22 3.66 19.38
CA GLU A 343 -20.47 3.37 20.06
C GLU A 343 -21.34 2.47 19.17
N GLN A 344 -21.85 1.38 19.73
CA GLN A 344 -22.83 0.53 19.08
C GLN A 344 -24.20 1.20 19.18
N LEU A 345 -24.80 1.51 18.04
CA LEU A 345 -26.15 2.07 18.00
C LEU A 345 -27.17 0.94 18.00
N ASP A 346 -28.17 1.04 18.86
CA ASP A 346 -29.34 0.17 18.80
C ASP A 346 -30.18 0.54 17.57
N LEU A 347 -30.42 -0.42 16.67
CA LEU A 347 -31.34 -0.23 15.56
C LEU A 347 -32.77 -0.02 16.08
N PRO A 348 -33.56 0.90 15.51
CA PRO A 348 -34.92 0.56 15.14
C PRO A 348 -34.88 -0.20 13.79
N ILE A 349 -35.38 -1.44 13.75
CA ILE A 349 -35.79 -2.09 12.49
C ILE A 349 -37.14 -1.45 12.10
N PRO A 350 -37.45 -1.04 10.83
CA PRO A 350 -37.00 -1.60 9.55
C PRO A 350 -36.42 -0.61 8.52
N PHE A 351 -35.84 -1.24 7.49
CA PHE A 351 -35.05 -0.76 6.35
C PHE A 351 -35.73 0.21 5.38
N ASP A 352 -34.93 1.16 4.86
CA ASP A 352 -34.96 1.59 3.47
C ASP A 352 -33.51 1.56 2.94
N THR A 353 -33.28 0.96 1.76
CA THR A 353 -31.96 0.41 1.36
C THR A 353 -31.09 1.31 0.49
N ASP A 354 -31.53 2.52 0.16
CA ASP A 354 -31.00 3.18 -1.05
C ASP A 354 -29.95 4.29 -0.82
N ASP A 355 -29.66 4.70 0.42
CA ASP A 355 -28.75 5.82 0.71
C ASP A 355 -27.63 5.49 1.71
N TYR A 356 -26.71 4.56 1.43
CA TYR A 356 -25.55 4.38 2.34
C TYR A 356 -24.22 4.05 1.64
N ILE A 357 -23.15 4.66 2.18
CA ILE A 357 -21.74 4.58 1.73
C ILE A 357 -21.13 3.23 2.11
N ASP A 358 -20.41 2.63 1.16
CA ASP A 358 -19.70 1.35 1.32
C ASP A 358 -18.43 1.54 2.17
N ILE A 359 -18.25 0.64 3.14
CA ILE A 359 -17.21 0.72 4.18
C ILE A 359 -15.80 0.46 3.66
N ASP A 360 -15.66 -0.14 2.46
CA ASP A 360 -14.37 -0.30 1.80
C ASP A 360 -13.80 1.04 1.29
N GLU A 361 -14.60 2.12 1.26
CA GLU A 361 -14.14 3.45 0.86
C GLU A 361 -13.66 4.33 2.04
N VAL A 362 -14.13 4.06 3.27
CA VAL A 362 -14.08 5.07 4.35
C VAL A 362 -12.90 4.89 5.32
N PHE A 363 -12.60 3.69 5.85
CA PHE A 363 -11.39 3.50 6.69
C PHE A 363 -10.89 2.04 6.70
N GLU A 364 -9.72 1.78 6.12
CA GLU A 364 -8.89 0.66 6.58
C GLU A 364 -8.30 1.05 7.95
N VAL A 365 -8.93 0.57 9.03
CA VAL A 365 -8.22 0.44 10.31
C VAL A 365 -7.13 -0.60 10.04
N ALA A 366 -5.88 -0.15 9.93
CA ALA A 366 -4.75 -1.02 9.68
C ALA A 366 -4.86 -2.28 10.58
N PRO A 367 -4.85 -3.50 10.03
CA PRO A 367 -4.94 -4.70 10.83
C PRO A 367 -3.81 -4.70 11.87
N ALA A 368 -4.14 -5.09 13.09
CA ALA A 368 -3.15 -5.28 14.14
C ALA A 368 -2.10 -6.29 13.66
N ALA A 369 -0.82 -5.90 13.79
CA ALA A 369 0.33 -6.76 13.54
C ALA A 369 0.33 -8.00 14.45
#